data_AF-A0A965KXG5-F1
#
_entry.id   AF-A0A965KXG5-F1
#
_cell.length_a   1.000
_cell.length_b   1.000
_cell.length_c   1.000
_cell.angle_alpha   90.00
_cell.angle_beta   90.00
_cell.angle_gamma   90.00
#
_symmetry.space_group_name_H-M   'P 1'
#
loop_
_entity.id
_entity.type
_entity.pdbx_description
1 polymer ?
#
loop_
_entity_poly.entity_id
_entity_poly.type
_entity_poly.pdbx_seq_one_letter_code
_entity_poly.pdbx_strand_id
1 'polypeptide(L)'
;MSETAIARAVRTFDLIPYILNNPGVSIRELAQEFNADEKQISDDLQIAFMCGLPGYTPYELIELQVCDGYVTVREPQVLDKPRSFSASEQLALSLGLQMIENSTTKTEIKL
;
A
#
# COMPACT_ATOMS: atom_id res chain seq x y z
N MET A 1 1.58 -13.53 -16.87
CA MET A 1 0.77 -12.57 -17.65
C MET A 1 1.42 -11.21 -17.53
N SER A 2 1.47 -10.40 -18.59
CA SER A 2 2.03 -9.05 -18.49
C SER A 2 1.13 -8.21 -17.58
N GLU A 3 1.70 -7.69 -16.50
CA GLU A 3 1.02 -6.74 -15.62
C GLU A 3 0.75 -5.43 -16.37
N THR A 4 -0.37 -4.76 -16.04
CA THR A 4 -0.66 -3.43 -16.59
C THR A 4 0.12 -2.36 -15.81
N ALA A 5 0.56 -1.30 -16.49
CA ALA A 5 1.28 -0.20 -15.84
C ALA A 5 0.48 0.45 -14.69
N ILE A 6 -0.85 0.46 -14.81
CA ILE A 6 -1.76 0.99 -13.79
C ILE A 6 -1.74 0.10 -12.54
N ALA A 7 -1.86 -1.23 -12.70
CA ALA A 7 -1.82 -2.15 -11.56
C ALA A 7 -0.51 -2.04 -10.80
N ARG A 8 0.61 -1.93 -11.54
CA ARG A 8 1.93 -1.72 -10.97
C ARG A 8 2.01 -0.41 -10.18
N ALA A 9 1.59 0.71 -10.77
CA ALA A 9 1.62 2.02 -10.12
C ALA A 9 0.79 2.05 -8.82
N VAL A 10 -0.39 1.41 -8.83
CA VAL A 10 -1.22 1.28 -7.63
C VAL A 10 -0.47 0.52 -6.53
N ARG A 11 0.12 -0.64 -6.85
CA ARG A 11 0.93 -1.40 -5.88
C ARG A 11 2.09 -0.57 -5.34
N THR A 12 2.84 0.12 -6.22
CA THR A 12 3.96 0.98 -5.80
C THR A 12 3.54 2.07 -4.81
N PHE A 13 2.41 2.74 -5.06
CA PHE A 13 1.90 3.76 -4.15
C PHE A 13 1.40 3.19 -2.82
N ASP A 14 0.82 1.99 -2.83
CA ASP A 14 0.31 1.35 -1.62
C ASP A 14 1.45 0.75 -0.76
N LEU A 15 2.60 0.41 -1.35
CA LEU A 15 3.79 -0.09 -0.64
C LEU A 15 4.36 0.92 0.37
N ILE A 16 4.43 2.20 0.02
CA ILE A 16 5.04 3.25 0.87
C ILE A 16 4.31 3.41 2.22
N PRO A 17 2.99 3.69 2.26
CA PRO A 17 2.26 3.79 3.52
C PRO A 17 2.18 2.45 4.25
N TYR A 18 2.23 1.31 3.54
CA TYR A 18 2.26 0.00 4.20
C TYR A 18 3.57 -0.20 4.98
N ILE A 19 4.73 0.07 4.36
CA ILE A 19 6.05 -0.07 5.00
C ILE A 19 6.20 0.93 6.15
N LEU A 20 5.66 2.14 6.03
CA LEU A 20 5.62 3.12 7.13
C LEU A 20 4.90 2.58 8.37
N ASN A 21 3.80 1.86 8.18
CA ASN A 21 3.03 1.26 9.28
C ASN A 21 3.63 -0.07 9.77
N ASN A 22 4.55 -0.67 9.00
CA ASN A 22 5.19 -1.95 9.29
C ASN A 22 6.72 -1.83 9.09
N PRO A 23 7.43 -1.02 9.92
CA PRO A 23 8.85 -0.78 9.73
C PRO A 23 9.66 -2.07 9.91
N GLY A 24 10.60 -2.33 9.00
CA GLY A 24 11.42 -3.54 9.02
C GLY A 24 10.70 -4.78 8.48
N VAL A 25 9.66 -4.60 7.66
CA VAL A 25 9.03 -5.69 6.91
C VAL A 25 9.99 -6.22 5.83
N SER A 26 10.00 -7.53 5.61
CA SER A 26 10.82 -8.15 4.57
C SER A 26 10.18 -8.05 3.18
N ILE A 27 11.01 -8.07 2.13
CA ILE A 27 10.55 -8.13 0.73
C ILE A 27 9.65 -9.36 0.51
N ARG A 28 9.94 -10.47 1.19
CA ARG A 28 9.14 -11.69 1.13
C ARG A 28 7.74 -11.51 1.72
N GLU A 29 7.62 -10.84 2.85
CA GLU A 29 6.31 -10.53 3.46
C GLU A 29 5.52 -9.56 2.58
N LEU A 30 6.18 -8.54 2.02
CA LEU A 30 5.56 -7.62 1.06
C LEU A 30 5.05 -8.36 -0.18
N ALA A 31 5.81 -9.30 -0.72
CA ALA A 31 5.39 -10.13 -1.85
C ALA A 31 4.12 -10.93 -1.53
N GLN A 32 4.03 -11.49 -0.33
CA GLN A 32 2.85 -12.22 0.14
C GLN A 32 1.63 -11.31 0.31
N GLU A 33 1.80 -10.16 0.97
CA GLU A 33 0.71 -9.22 1.24
C GLU A 33 0.12 -8.62 -0.04
N PHE A 34 0.99 -8.23 -0.98
CA PHE A 34 0.59 -7.58 -2.22
C PHE A 34 0.32 -8.56 -3.38
N ASN A 35 0.35 -9.87 -3.09
CA ASN A 35 0.13 -10.94 -4.06
C ASN A 35 0.99 -10.78 -5.34
N ALA A 36 2.28 -10.52 -5.13
CA ALA A 36 3.28 -10.29 -6.17
C ALA A 36 4.52 -11.17 -5.91
N ASP A 37 5.42 -11.28 -6.88
CA ASP A 37 6.72 -11.92 -6.65
C ASP A 37 7.73 -10.93 -6.01
N GLU A 38 8.75 -11.47 -5.33
CA GLU A 38 9.77 -10.65 -4.66
C GLU A 38 10.54 -9.73 -5.63
N LYS A 39 10.64 -10.13 -6.89
CA LYS A 39 11.30 -9.35 -7.93
C LYS A 39 10.46 -8.14 -8.33
N GLN A 40 9.15 -8.29 -8.48
CA GLN A 40 8.20 -7.23 -8.75
C GLN A 40 8.22 -6.20 -7.62
N ILE A 41 8.22 -6.66 -6.36
CA ILE A 41 8.35 -5.77 -5.20
C ILE A 41 9.67 -5.00 -5.26
N SER A 42 10.79 -5.68 -5.51
CA SER A 42 12.10 -5.03 -5.60
C SER A 42 12.15 -3.99 -6.74
N ASP A 43 11.61 -4.33 -7.91
CA ASP A 43 11.54 -3.43 -9.07
C ASP A 43 10.63 -2.22 -8.78
N ASP A 44 9.55 -2.39 -8.02
CA ASP A 44 8.64 -1.31 -7.62
C ASP A 44 9.25 -0.37 -6.59
N LEU A 45 9.98 -0.91 -5.61
CA LEU A 45 10.74 -0.12 -4.63
C LEU A 45 11.84 0.70 -5.32
N GLN A 46 12.50 0.14 -6.34
CA GLN A 46 13.48 0.86 -7.14
C GLN A 46 12.84 2.03 -7.91
N ILE A 47 11.64 1.84 -8.47
CA ILE A 47 10.91 2.94 -9.13
C ILE A 47 10.54 4.01 -8.11
N ALA A 48 9.99 3.62 -6.96
CA ALA A 48 9.61 4.57 -5.92
C ALA A 48 10.80 5.44 -5.49
N PHE A 49 11.99 4.86 -5.33
CA PHE A 49 13.23 5.57 -5.00
C PHE A 49 13.61 6.66 -6.02
N MET A 50 13.14 6.55 -7.26
CA MET A 50 13.39 7.52 -8.33
C MET A 50 12.28 8.57 -8.45
N CYS A 51 11.23 8.50 -7.63
CA CYS A 51 10.10 9.43 -7.63
C CYS A 51 10.21 10.43 -6.47
N GLY A 52 9.64 11.61 -6.67
CA GLY A 52 9.73 12.70 -5.70
C GLY A 52 8.94 13.93 -6.12
N LEU A 53 9.05 14.99 -5.31
CA LEU A 53 8.46 16.28 -5.61
C LEU A 53 9.20 16.97 -6.78
N PRO A 54 8.51 17.83 -7.57
CA PRO A 54 9.14 18.55 -8.66
C PRO A 54 10.18 19.54 -8.12
N GLY A 55 11.42 19.41 -8.58
CA GLY A 55 12.57 20.19 -8.12
C GLY A 55 13.90 19.52 -8.46
N TYR A 56 13.87 18.20 -8.66
CA TYR A 56 15.00 17.35 -9.12
C TYR A 56 16.25 17.45 -8.23
N THR A 57 16.09 17.87 -6.98
CA THR A 57 17.18 17.80 -6.01
C THR A 57 17.18 16.44 -5.30
N PRO A 58 18.35 15.92 -4.86
CA PRO A 58 18.41 14.64 -4.14
C PRO A 58 17.60 14.61 -2.84
N TYR A 59 17.25 15.77 -2.28
CA TYR A 59 16.50 15.90 -1.02
C TYR A 59 14.97 15.87 -1.19
N GLU A 60 14.48 15.74 -2.43
CA GLU A 60 13.05 15.78 -2.76
C GLU A 60 12.51 14.42 -3.23
N LEU A 61 13.32 13.36 -3.11
CA LEU A 61 12.95 12.00 -3.50
C LEU A 61 12.35 11.23 -2.33
N ILE A 62 11.62 10.16 -2.66
CA ILE A 62 11.23 9.14 -1.69
C ILE A 62 12.49 8.40 -1.24
N GLU A 63 12.73 8.34 0.06
CA GLU A 63 13.90 7.68 0.63
C GLU A 63 13.50 6.33 1.24
N LEU A 64 14.08 5.26 0.71
CA LEU A 64 13.91 3.88 1.17
C LEU A 64 15.27 3.33 1.56
N GLN A 65 15.30 2.55 2.64
CA GLN A 65 16.45 1.77 3.04
C GLN A 65 16.12 0.28 2.95
N VAL A 66 16.95 -0.46 2.23
CA VAL A 66 16.90 -1.92 2.18
C VAL A 66 18.17 -2.49 2.81
N CYS A 67 18.03 -3.33 3.83
CA CYS A 67 19.14 -4.02 4.49
C CYS A 67 18.77 -5.48 4.72
N ASP A 68 19.58 -6.41 4.22
CA ASP A 68 19.39 -7.86 4.37
C ASP A 68 17.97 -8.35 4.01
N GLY A 69 17.34 -7.74 2.99
CA GLY A 69 15.99 -8.07 2.54
C GLY A 69 14.86 -7.42 3.34
N TYR A 70 15.17 -6.56 4.31
CA TYR A 70 14.21 -5.77 5.08
C TYR A 70 14.16 -4.33 4.59
N VAL A 71 12.97 -3.76 4.54
CA VAL A 71 12.71 -2.44 3.98
C VAL A 71 12.22 -1.48 5.06
N THR A 72 12.70 -0.24 5.02
CA THR A 72 12.24 0.86 5.88
C THR A 72 12.12 2.13 5.05
N VAL A 73 11.06 2.90 5.27
CA VAL A 73 10.88 4.22 4.64
C VAL A 73 11.48 5.28 5.56
N ARG A 74 12.34 6.15 5.01
CA ARG A 74 12.93 7.30 5.72
C ARG A 74 12.21 8.60 5.38
N GLU A 75 11.85 8.78 4.12
CA GLU A 75 11.13 9.96 3.63
C GLU A 75 10.03 9.52 2.65
N PRO A 76 8.75 9.54 3.05
CA PRO A 76 7.63 9.11 2.22
C PRO A 76 7.09 10.18 1.27
N GLN A 77 7.56 11.42 1.37
CA GLN A 77 6.98 12.57 0.67
C GLN A 77 5.47 12.69 0.97
N VAL A 78 4.62 12.75 -0.06
CA VAL A 78 3.16 12.85 0.06
C VAL A 78 2.44 11.49 0.13
N LEU A 79 3.18 10.40 0.29
CA LEU A 79 2.65 9.02 0.35
C LEU A 79 2.65 8.46 1.78
N ASP A 80 2.48 9.34 2.78
CA ASP A 80 2.40 8.98 4.20
C ASP A 80 1.09 8.30 4.59
N LYS A 81 0.10 8.32 3.69
CA LYS A 81 -1.24 7.75 3.91
C LYS A 81 -1.67 6.88 2.74
N PRO A 82 -2.48 5.83 2.99
CA PRO A 82 -3.11 5.06 1.93
C PRO A 82 -3.93 5.94 0.99
N ARG A 83 -4.01 5.54 -0.28
CA ARG A 83 -4.82 6.24 -1.28
C ARG A 83 -6.31 6.26 -0.90
N SER A 84 -7.00 7.30 -1.34
CA SER A 84 -8.47 7.36 -1.22
C SER A 84 -9.13 6.25 -2.05
N PHE A 85 -10.20 5.69 -1.53
CA PHE A 85 -11.06 4.76 -2.26
C PHE A 85 -11.73 5.47 -3.46
N SER A 86 -11.87 4.75 -4.56
CA SER A 86 -12.74 5.14 -5.68
C SER A 86 -14.22 5.14 -5.27
N ALA A 87 -15.07 5.81 -6.04
CA ALA A 87 -16.51 5.88 -5.75
C ALA A 87 -17.16 4.49 -5.63
N SER A 88 -16.76 3.53 -6.49
CA SER A 88 -17.24 2.15 -6.43
C SER A 88 -16.75 1.40 -5.18
N GLU A 89 -15.47 1.58 -4.81
CA GLU A 89 -14.91 0.98 -3.58
C GLU A 89 -15.61 1.55 -2.33
N GLN A 90 -15.86 2.86 -2.28
CA GLN A 90 -16.58 3.51 -1.18
C GLN A 90 -18.00 2.98 -1.01
N LEU A 91 -18.75 2.84 -2.11
CA LEU A 91 -20.10 2.30 -2.09
C LEU A 91 -20.11 0.84 -1.65
N ALA A 92 -19.20 0.01 -2.18
CA ALA A 92 -19.08 -1.39 -1.80
C ALA A 92 -18.77 -1.56 -0.31
N LEU A 93 -17.82 -0.78 0.21
CA LEU A 93 -17.47 -0.78 1.63
C LEU A 93 -18.62 -0.29 2.51
N SER A 94 -19.32 0.78 2.09
CA SER A 94 -20.46 1.33 2.85
C SER A 94 -21.60 0.32 2.95
N LEU A 95 -21.97 -0.33 1.83
CA LEU A 95 -23.00 -1.36 1.80
C LEU A 95 -22.59 -2.60 2.61
N GLY A 96 -21.33 -3.03 2.48
CA GLY A 96 -20.79 -4.14 3.26
C GLY A 96 -20.84 -3.86 4.77
N LEU A 97 -20.44 -2.65 5.18
CA LEU A 97 -20.48 -2.24 6.58
C LEU A 97 -21.92 -2.15 7.12
N GLN A 98 -22.85 -1.60 6.34
CA GLN A 98 -24.28 -1.59 6.69
C GLN A 98 -24.84 -3.01 6.82
N MET A 99 -24.41 -3.94 5.97
CA MET A 99 -24.85 -5.34 6.06
C MET A 99 -24.34 -6.01 7.34
N ILE A 100 -23.08 -5.77 7.71
CA ILE A 100 -22.50 -6.26 8.97
C ILE A 100 -23.24 -5.64 10.16
N GLU A 101 -23.45 -4.33 10.16
CA GLU A 101 -24.18 -3.61 11.22
C GLU A 101 -25.60 -4.16 11.41
N ASN A 102 -26.36 -4.35 10.34
CA ASN A 102 -27.71 -4.90 10.40
C ASN A 102 -27.73 -6.38 10.85
N SER A 103 -26.66 -7.14 10.58
CA SER A 103 -26.54 -8.53 11.01
C SER A 103 -26.23 -8.67 12.51
N THR A 104 -25.48 -7.72 13.09
CA THR A 104 -25.17 -7.72 14.52
C THR A 104 -26.36 -7.26 15.36
N THR A 105 -27.16 -6.29 14.89
CA THR A 105 -28.37 -5.83 15.62
C THR A 105 -29.46 -6.89 15.71
N LYS A 106 -29.50 -7.85 14.77
CA LYS A 106 -30.52 -8.91 14.73
C LYS A 106 -30.24 -10.08 15.68
N THR A 107 -29.08 -10.09 16.34
CA THR A 107 -28.65 -11.19 17.23
C THR A 107 -29.10 -10.99 18.69
N GLU A 108 -29.66 -9.84 19.06
CA GLU A 108 -30.40 -9.68 20.31
C GLU A 108 -31.80 -10.29 20.22
N ILE A 109 -31.88 -11.61 20.06
CA ILE A 109 -33.14 -12.36 20.22
C ILE A 109 -33.20 -12.90 21.65
N LYS A 110 -33.92 -12.15 22.48
CA LYS A 110 -34.70 -12.52 23.68
C LYS A 110 -34.33 -13.84 24.38
N LEU A 111 -33.71 -13.70 25.56
CA LEU A 111 -33.98 -14.57 26.72
C LEU A 111 -35.37 -14.26 27.30
#